data_AF-A0A7J3XK60-F1
#
_entry.id   AF-A0A7J3XK60-F1
#
_cell.length_a   1.000
_cell.length_b   1.000
_cell.length_c   1.000
_cell.angle_alpha   90.00
_cell.angle_beta   90.00
_cell.angle_gamma   90.00
#
_symmetry.space_group_name_H-M   'P 1'
#
loop_
_entity.id
_entity.type
_entity.pdbx_description
1 polymer ?
#
loop_
_entity_poly.entity_id
_entity_poly.type
_entity_poly.pdbx_seq_one_letter_code
_entity_poly.pdbx_strand_id
1 'polypeptide(L)'
;MSKGDLREHLVNLLNSLTNLSPSRSIISQIILITSEKQTTLHYSFPELNVPEFKELLKVIGMVFEDEVKLAKGSFAEALTELIHKTFDWLDDELIYFDWSTYFGGNVMRKMDEVRSSLAKLTGLRIDLIPNPYLEWAKLVIAKLCHVYGKEKVIRFVKGLLDGLPLSRQDYPPSIIEEIGAKVGTRPAELKEICELIACLEKKAEHVGTMGSGRHPMGDVWIEHSKYHLDPLLLTQVSGKYTYGVRHRESLRKALEEVV
;
A
#
# COMPACT_ATOMS: atom_id res chain seq x y z
N MET A 1 9.73 0.00 -36.32
CA MET A 1 9.08 -0.82 -35.29
C MET A 1 7.81 -1.44 -35.85
N SER A 2 7.68 -2.76 -35.76
CA SER A 2 6.44 -3.46 -36.03
C SER A 2 5.46 -3.32 -34.85
N LYS A 3 4.20 -3.75 -35.02
CA LYS A 3 3.24 -3.86 -33.91
C LYS A 3 3.64 -4.96 -32.91
N GLY A 4 4.48 -5.92 -33.29
CA GLY A 4 5.05 -6.92 -32.39
C GLY A 4 6.01 -6.27 -31.40
N ASP A 5 6.98 -5.51 -31.92
CA ASP A 5 8.02 -4.82 -31.14
C ASP A 5 7.38 -3.94 -30.05
N LEU A 6 6.35 -3.16 -30.41
CA LEU A 6 5.62 -2.30 -29.46
C LEU A 6 4.96 -3.07 -28.32
N ARG A 7 4.40 -4.25 -28.59
CA ARG A 7 3.79 -5.10 -27.56
C ARG A 7 4.84 -5.68 -26.62
N GLU A 8 5.95 -6.16 -27.18
CA GLU A 8 7.06 -6.69 -26.41
C GLU A 8 7.68 -5.62 -25.50
N HIS A 9 7.90 -4.40 -26.01
CA HIS A 9 8.34 -3.27 -25.20
C HIS A 9 7.36 -2.93 -24.06
N LEU A 10 6.05 -2.98 -24.30
CA LEU A 10 5.05 -2.76 -23.25
C LEU A 10 5.08 -3.87 -22.19
N VAL A 11 5.17 -5.14 -22.59
CA VAL A 11 5.30 -6.28 -21.65
C VAL A 11 6.58 -6.16 -20.82
N ASN A 12 7.71 -5.80 -21.44
CA ASN A 12 8.98 -5.60 -20.75
C ASN A 12 8.93 -4.42 -19.76
N LEU A 13 8.21 -3.33 -20.10
CA LEU A 13 7.97 -2.21 -19.18
C LEU A 13 7.11 -2.64 -17.98
N LEU A 14 6.00 -3.35 -18.21
CA LEU A 14 5.13 -3.87 -17.14
C LEU A 14 5.89 -4.80 -16.20
N ASN A 15 6.69 -5.72 -16.75
CA ASN A 15 7.55 -6.61 -15.96
C ASN A 15 8.59 -5.83 -15.14
N SER A 16 9.23 -4.82 -15.74
CA SER A 16 10.20 -3.97 -15.05
C SER A 16 9.58 -3.22 -13.86
N LEU A 17 8.43 -2.58 -14.07
CA LEU A 17 7.68 -1.89 -13.01
C LEU A 17 7.25 -2.85 -11.90
N THR A 18 6.73 -4.02 -12.27
CA THR A 18 6.30 -5.04 -11.29
C THR A 18 7.48 -5.60 -10.50
N ASN A 19 8.66 -5.74 -11.11
CA ASN A 19 9.87 -6.21 -10.43
C ASN A 19 10.44 -5.19 -9.43
N LEU A 20 9.98 -3.93 -9.44
CA LEU A 20 10.25 -2.98 -8.36
C LEU A 20 9.37 -3.22 -7.12
N SER A 21 8.40 -4.12 -7.17
CA SER A 21 7.58 -4.48 -6.00
C SER A 21 8.45 -5.06 -4.87
N PRO A 22 8.16 -4.76 -3.59
CA PRO A 22 8.72 -5.50 -2.44
C PRO A 22 8.53 -7.02 -2.54
N SER A 23 7.49 -7.52 -3.21
CA SER A 23 7.33 -8.96 -3.44
C SER A 23 8.45 -9.60 -4.29
N ARG A 24 9.24 -8.79 -5.01
CA ARG A 24 10.26 -9.23 -5.99
C ARG A 24 11.63 -8.57 -5.82
N SER A 25 11.73 -7.50 -5.04
CA SER A 25 12.96 -6.71 -4.84
C SER A 25 13.23 -6.49 -3.36
N ILE A 26 14.37 -7.00 -2.87
CA ILE A 26 14.85 -6.79 -1.49
C ILE A 26 15.13 -5.32 -1.20
N ILE A 27 15.67 -4.57 -2.17
CA ILE A 27 15.90 -3.13 -2.05
C ILE A 27 14.57 -2.42 -1.79
N SER A 28 13.51 -2.81 -2.53
CA SER A 28 12.18 -2.25 -2.36
C SER A 28 11.53 -2.64 -1.02
N GLN A 29 11.73 -3.87 -0.53
CA GLN A 29 11.31 -4.23 0.83
C GLN A 29 11.95 -3.32 1.87
N ILE A 30 13.27 -3.17 1.81
CA ILE A 30 14.06 -2.39 2.77
C ILE A 30 13.73 -0.89 2.73
N ILE A 31 13.47 -0.34 1.54
CA ILE A 31 13.04 1.06 1.35
C ILE A 31 11.66 1.34 1.97
N LEU A 32 10.69 0.43 1.82
CA LEU A 32 9.35 0.62 2.36
C LEU A 32 9.34 0.51 3.89
N ILE A 33 9.97 -0.52 4.46
CA ILE A 33 10.01 -0.73 5.93
C ILE A 33 10.96 0.22 6.68
N THR A 34 11.30 1.38 6.11
CA THR A 34 12.43 2.20 6.54
C THR A 34 12.39 2.64 7.99
N SER A 35 11.22 2.91 8.59
CA SER A 35 11.15 3.43 9.96
C SER A 35 11.48 2.43 11.08
N GLU A 36 12.08 1.30 10.76
CA GLU A 36 12.57 0.34 11.74
C GLU A 36 13.91 0.76 12.34
N LYS A 37 14.16 0.29 13.57
CA LYS A 37 15.49 0.39 14.18
C LYS A 37 16.52 -0.33 13.33
N GLN A 38 17.72 0.25 13.21
CA GLN A 38 18.82 -0.34 12.43
C GLN A 38 19.10 -1.79 12.84
N THR A 39 19.05 -2.10 14.15
CA THR A 39 19.23 -3.45 14.68
C THR A 39 18.14 -4.43 14.20
N THR A 40 16.86 -4.04 14.22
CA THR A 40 15.76 -4.87 13.73
C THR A 40 15.90 -5.19 12.24
N LEU A 41 16.36 -4.22 11.44
CA LEU A 41 16.63 -4.42 10.02
C LEU A 41 17.82 -5.37 9.79
N HIS A 42 18.92 -5.24 10.53
CA HIS A 42 20.05 -6.18 10.43
C HIS A 42 19.66 -7.63 10.75
N TYR A 43 18.75 -7.87 11.70
CA TYR A 43 18.21 -9.20 11.98
C TYR A 43 17.23 -9.70 10.90
N SER A 44 16.51 -8.79 10.23
CA SER A 44 15.49 -9.14 9.23
C SER A 44 16.07 -9.32 7.82
N PHE A 45 17.18 -8.64 7.51
CA PHE A 45 17.84 -8.61 6.20
C PHE A 45 19.35 -8.82 6.40
N PRO A 46 19.82 -10.09 6.43
CA PRO A 46 21.22 -10.42 6.61
C PRO A 46 22.17 -9.76 5.59
N GLU A 47 21.66 -9.39 4.42
CA GLU A 47 22.33 -8.66 3.35
C GLU A 47 22.85 -7.29 3.82
N LEU A 48 22.23 -6.66 4.82
CA LEU A 48 22.71 -5.40 5.41
C LEU A 48 24.04 -5.54 6.16
N ASN A 49 24.49 -6.77 6.42
CA ASN A 49 25.83 -7.03 6.96
C ASN A 49 26.92 -6.99 5.87
N VAL A 50 26.55 -6.99 4.59
CA VAL A 50 27.47 -6.81 3.45
C VAL A 50 27.74 -5.31 3.29
N PRO A 51 28.98 -4.82 3.50
CA PRO A 51 29.28 -3.39 3.46
C PRO A 51 28.89 -2.74 2.13
N GLU A 52 29.14 -3.41 1.01
CA GLU A 52 28.84 -2.95 -0.35
C GLU A 52 27.34 -2.73 -0.55
N PHE A 53 26.50 -3.60 0.03
CA PHE A 53 25.05 -3.45 -0.03
C PHE A 53 24.57 -2.28 0.85
N LYS A 54 25.15 -2.11 2.05
CA LYS A 54 24.84 -0.97 2.92
C LYS A 54 25.27 0.37 2.30
N GLU A 55 26.41 0.42 1.61
CA GLU A 55 26.84 1.61 0.85
C GLU A 55 25.95 1.87 -0.37
N LEU A 56 25.52 0.83 -1.11
CA LEU A 56 24.53 0.98 -2.19
C LEU A 56 23.23 1.63 -1.68
N LEU A 57 22.73 1.18 -0.52
CA LEU A 57 21.52 1.75 0.09
C LEU A 57 21.72 3.21 0.54
N LYS A 58 22.90 3.57 1.04
CA LYS A 58 23.24 4.97 1.33
C LYS A 58 23.30 5.83 0.05
N VAL A 59 23.87 5.31 -1.05
CA VAL A 59 23.97 6.02 -2.33
C VAL A 59 22.60 6.37 -2.91
N ILE A 60 21.60 5.49 -2.76
CA ILE A 60 20.21 5.78 -3.15
C ILE A 60 19.46 6.67 -2.15
N GLY A 61 20.09 7.03 -1.02
CA GLY A 61 19.59 7.98 -0.04
C GLY A 61 18.95 7.39 1.22
N MET A 62 19.27 6.15 1.59
CA MET A 62 18.92 5.62 2.91
C MET A 62 19.90 6.12 3.98
N VAL A 63 19.35 6.76 5.02
CA VAL A 63 20.10 7.27 6.16
C VAL A 63 19.97 6.28 7.32
N PHE A 64 21.10 5.79 7.81
CA PHE A 64 21.16 4.75 8.84
C PHE A 64 21.58 5.35 10.20
N GLU A 65 20.61 5.87 10.96
CA GLU A 65 20.77 6.32 12.35
C GLU A 65 20.21 5.24 13.32
N ASP A 66 19.69 5.63 14.49
CA ASP A 66 18.97 4.73 15.41
C ASP A 66 17.78 4.05 14.73
N GLU A 67 17.01 4.85 13.99
CA GLU A 67 16.02 4.42 12.99
C GLU A 67 16.58 4.68 11.59
N VAL A 68 16.22 3.83 10.64
CA VAL A 68 16.53 4.10 9.24
C VAL A 68 15.50 5.10 8.67
N LYS A 69 15.94 5.95 7.75
CA LYS A 69 15.13 7.02 7.17
C LYS A 69 15.45 7.17 5.69
N LEU A 70 14.50 7.71 4.93
CA LEU A 70 14.76 8.19 3.57
C LEU A 70 15.23 9.64 3.65
N ALA A 71 16.32 9.96 2.94
CA ALA A 71 16.72 11.35 2.72
C ALA A 71 15.70 12.02 1.80
N LYS A 72 15.28 13.24 2.13
CA LYS A 72 14.34 14.02 1.31
C LYS A 72 14.97 14.37 -0.04
N GLY A 73 14.21 14.21 -1.11
CA GLY A 73 14.65 14.37 -2.50
C GLY A 73 15.53 13.22 -3.01
N SER A 74 15.57 12.07 -2.33
CA SER A 74 16.40 10.94 -2.71
C SER A 74 15.79 10.05 -3.78
N PHE A 75 16.63 9.21 -4.40
CA PHE A 75 16.15 8.17 -5.31
C PHE A 75 15.26 7.15 -4.59
N ALA A 76 15.56 6.82 -3.33
CA ALA A 76 14.76 5.90 -2.55
C ALA A 76 13.37 6.48 -2.16
N GLU A 77 13.26 7.78 -1.87
CA GLU A 77 11.97 8.46 -1.67
C GLU A 77 11.14 8.44 -2.97
N ALA A 78 11.74 8.82 -4.10
CA ALA A 78 11.06 8.76 -5.41
C ALA A 78 10.67 7.33 -5.82
N LEU A 79 11.45 6.33 -5.43
CA LEU A 79 11.15 4.92 -5.68
C LEU A 79 9.99 4.41 -4.80
N THR A 80 9.90 4.85 -3.54
CA THR A 80 8.72 4.58 -2.67
C THR A 80 7.44 5.08 -3.33
N GLU A 81 7.42 6.35 -3.75
CA GLU A 81 6.27 6.92 -4.47
C GLU A 81 5.93 6.13 -5.74
N LEU A 82 6.94 5.76 -6.53
CA LEU A 82 6.75 4.99 -7.76
C LEU A 82 6.15 3.61 -7.49
N ILE A 83 6.57 2.93 -6.43
CA ILE A 83 6.02 1.62 -6.04
C ILE A 83 4.55 1.75 -5.64
N HIS A 84 4.19 2.71 -4.78
CA HIS A 84 2.79 2.94 -4.42
C HIS A 84 1.93 3.31 -5.64
N LYS A 85 2.40 4.22 -6.51
CA LYS A 85 1.70 4.58 -7.75
C LYS A 85 1.56 3.39 -8.72
N THR A 86 2.51 2.46 -8.71
CA THR A 86 2.46 1.22 -9.51
C THR A 86 1.48 0.20 -8.91
N PHE A 87 1.42 0.08 -7.58
CA PHE A 87 0.42 -0.73 -6.88
C PHE A 87 -0.99 -0.26 -7.23
N ASP A 88 -1.25 1.03 -7.08
CA ASP A 88 -2.53 1.69 -7.38
C ASP A 88 -2.99 1.43 -8.82
N TRP A 89 -2.12 1.79 -9.77
CA TRP A 89 -2.42 1.67 -11.19
C TRP A 89 -2.65 0.21 -11.63
N LEU A 90 -1.84 -0.74 -11.15
CA LEU A 90 -1.97 -2.17 -11.49
C LEU A 90 -2.95 -2.94 -10.61
N ASP A 91 -3.61 -2.32 -9.64
CA ASP A 91 -4.73 -2.90 -8.89
C ASP A 91 -6.10 -2.35 -9.35
N ASP A 92 -6.12 -1.56 -10.43
CA ASP A 92 -7.29 -0.80 -10.90
C ASP A 92 -7.83 0.18 -9.80
N GLU A 93 -6.98 0.57 -8.84
CA GLU A 93 -7.29 1.40 -7.66
C GLU A 93 -6.62 2.77 -7.80
N LEU A 94 -7.33 3.78 -8.32
CA LEU A 94 -6.76 5.13 -8.43
C LEU A 94 -7.49 6.14 -7.55
N ILE A 95 -6.73 6.82 -6.71
CA ILE A 95 -7.14 8.08 -6.08
C ILE A 95 -6.92 9.19 -7.10
N TYR A 96 -7.78 9.25 -8.13
CA TYR A 96 -7.67 10.32 -9.14
C TYR A 96 -8.32 11.62 -8.69
N PHE A 97 -7.73 12.73 -9.13
CA PHE A 97 -8.19 14.09 -8.89
C PHE A 97 -8.56 14.72 -10.24
N ASP A 98 -9.79 14.45 -10.70
CA ASP A 98 -10.30 14.88 -12.01
C ASP A 98 -10.70 16.36 -12.04
N TRP A 99 -10.15 17.10 -13.03
CA TRP A 99 -10.46 18.50 -13.32
C TRP A 99 -11.62 18.70 -14.30
N SER A 100 -12.11 17.64 -14.96
CA SER A 100 -12.94 17.76 -16.17
C SER A 100 -14.44 17.95 -15.93
N THR A 101 -14.92 17.80 -14.70
CA THR A 101 -16.30 18.22 -14.38
C THR A 101 -16.35 19.74 -14.24
N TYR A 102 -17.06 20.41 -15.15
CA TYR A 102 -17.10 21.88 -15.32
C TYR A 102 -17.60 22.70 -14.10
N PHE A 103 -18.04 22.05 -13.03
CA PHE A 103 -18.34 22.60 -11.70
C PHE A 103 -17.91 21.67 -10.56
N GLY A 104 -17.20 20.58 -10.88
CA GLY A 104 -16.98 19.45 -9.98
C GLY A 104 -15.56 19.45 -9.43
N GLY A 105 -15.47 19.09 -8.16
CA GLY A 105 -14.20 18.83 -7.52
C GLY A 105 -13.66 17.46 -7.87
N ASN A 106 -12.44 17.23 -7.41
CA ASN A 106 -11.74 15.95 -7.52
C ASN A 106 -12.57 14.80 -6.95
N VAL A 107 -13.07 13.92 -7.83
CA VAL A 107 -13.81 12.71 -7.46
C VAL A 107 -12.85 11.52 -7.46
N MET A 108 -12.63 10.92 -6.28
CA MET A 108 -12.07 9.57 -6.20
C MET A 108 -12.94 8.62 -7.03
N ARG A 109 -12.37 8.06 -8.10
CA ARG A 109 -13.01 7.04 -8.93
C ARG A 109 -12.06 5.88 -9.13
N LYS A 110 -12.57 4.66 -8.92
CA LYS A 110 -11.86 3.43 -9.27
C LYS A 110 -11.40 3.52 -10.73
N MET A 111 -10.20 3.00 -11.01
CA MET A 111 -9.60 3.11 -12.33
C MET A 111 -10.12 1.97 -13.19
N ASP A 112 -11.33 2.14 -13.71
CA ASP A 112 -11.96 1.09 -14.50
C ASP A 112 -11.06 0.73 -15.71
N GLU A 113 -10.69 -0.55 -15.75
CA GLU A 113 -10.02 -1.21 -16.88
C GLU A 113 -8.54 -0.90 -17.16
N VAL A 114 -7.68 -0.57 -16.18
CA VAL A 114 -6.21 -0.53 -16.46
C VAL A 114 -5.71 -1.91 -16.89
N ARG A 115 -5.89 -2.94 -16.05
CA ARG A 115 -5.41 -4.29 -16.35
C ARG A 115 -6.08 -4.89 -17.59
N SER A 116 -7.37 -4.60 -17.77
CA SER A 116 -8.15 -4.97 -18.97
C SER A 116 -7.59 -4.29 -20.23
N SER A 117 -7.24 -3.00 -20.17
CA SER A 117 -6.62 -2.28 -21.29
C SER A 117 -5.22 -2.80 -21.61
N LEU A 118 -4.40 -3.10 -20.59
CA LEU A 118 -3.10 -3.72 -20.78
C LEU A 118 -3.21 -5.11 -21.41
N ALA A 119 -4.17 -5.94 -20.99
CA ALA A 119 -4.48 -7.22 -21.62
C ALA A 119 -4.85 -7.05 -23.11
N LYS A 120 -5.77 -6.12 -23.43
CA LYS A 120 -6.17 -5.80 -24.82
C LYS A 120 -4.99 -5.34 -25.69
N LEU A 121 -4.10 -4.51 -25.15
CA LEU A 121 -2.94 -3.95 -25.88
C LEU A 121 -1.84 -4.99 -26.12
N THR A 122 -1.44 -5.70 -25.07
CA THR A 122 -0.37 -6.73 -25.10
C THR A 122 -0.81 -8.01 -25.82
N GLY A 123 -2.11 -8.32 -25.80
CA GLY A 123 -2.65 -9.61 -26.24
C GLY A 123 -2.54 -10.72 -25.18
N LEU A 124 -2.13 -10.38 -23.95
CA LEU A 124 -2.11 -11.30 -22.82
C LEU A 124 -3.51 -11.49 -22.24
N ARG A 125 -3.73 -12.62 -21.55
CA ARG A 125 -4.90 -12.78 -20.69
C ARG A 125 -4.78 -11.87 -19.46
N ILE A 126 -5.90 -11.39 -18.92
CA ILE A 126 -5.92 -10.46 -17.77
C ILE A 126 -5.30 -11.06 -16.49
N ASP A 127 -5.33 -12.38 -16.33
CA ASP A 127 -4.67 -13.09 -15.22
C ASP A 127 -3.14 -13.19 -15.36
N LEU A 128 -2.60 -12.93 -16.56
CA LEU A 128 -1.17 -12.80 -16.83
C LEU A 128 -0.67 -11.35 -16.72
N ILE A 129 -1.58 -10.37 -16.65
CA ILE A 129 -1.20 -8.99 -16.29
C ILE A 129 -0.89 -8.98 -14.79
N PRO A 130 0.32 -8.57 -14.37
CA PRO A 130 0.72 -8.61 -12.96
C PRO A 130 -0.18 -7.74 -12.08
N ASN A 131 -0.23 -8.08 -10.80
CA ASN A 131 -0.82 -7.25 -9.75
C ASN A 131 0.15 -7.26 -8.56
N PRO A 132 1.12 -6.32 -8.51
CA PRO A 132 2.17 -6.31 -7.51
C PRO A 132 1.63 -6.05 -6.09
N TYR A 133 0.51 -5.33 -5.95
CA TYR A 133 -0.16 -5.16 -4.65
C TYR A 133 -0.69 -6.51 -4.14
N LEU A 134 -1.45 -7.25 -4.95
CA LEU A 134 -1.98 -8.57 -4.61
C LEU A 134 -0.86 -9.57 -4.25
N GLU A 135 0.24 -9.56 -5.01
CA GLU A 135 1.41 -10.38 -4.72
C GLU A 135 2.03 -10.03 -3.36
N TRP A 136 2.16 -8.75 -3.05
CA TRP A 136 2.69 -8.27 -1.78
C TRP A 136 1.74 -8.56 -0.60
N ALA A 137 0.45 -8.30 -0.77
CA ALA A 137 -0.60 -8.59 0.21
C ALA A 137 -0.62 -10.07 0.62
N LYS A 138 -0.46 -11.00 -0.35
CA LYS A 138 -0.34 -12.44 -0.04
C LYS A 138 0.86 -12.75 0.84
N LEU A 139 2.03 -12.20 0.53
CA LEU A 139 3.26 -12.44 1.31
C LEU A 139 3.13 -11.90 2.73
N VAL A 140 2.62 -10.67 2.90
CA VAL A 140 2.42 -10.06 4.21
C VAL A 140 1.37 -10.82 5.01
N ILE A 141 0.20 -11.12 4.44
CA ILE A 141 -0.87 -11.86 5.13
C ILE A 141 -0.38 -13.27 5.49
N ALA A 142 0.34 -13.98 4.61
CA ALA A 142 0.93 -15.28 4.93
C ALA A 142 1.94 -15.21 6.08
N LYS A 143 2.82 -14.20 6.09
CA LYS A 143 3.79 -13.95 7.18
C LYS A 143 3.06 -13.70 8.51
N LEU A 144 2.02 -12.87 8.52
CA LEU A 144 1.23 -12.58 9.71
C LEU A 144 0.44 -13.82 10.19
N CYS A 145 -0.14 -14.59 9.27
CA CYS A 145 -0.81 -15.86 9.57
C CYS A 145 0.12 -16.87 10.25
N HIS A 146 1.42 -16.88 9.89
CA HIS A 146 2.42 -17.73 10.53
C HIS A 146 2.78 -17.26 11.94
N VAL A 147 2.90 -15.95 12.17
CA VAL A 147 3.29 -15.37 13.47
C VAL A 147 2.14 -15.36 14.48
N TYR A 148 0.95 -14.89 14.08
CA TYR A 148 -0.19 -14.62 14.97
C TYR A 148 -1.31 -15.67 14.89
N GLY A 149 -1.26 -16.55 13.88
CA GLY A 149 -2.25 -17.59 13.63
C GLY A 149 -3.27 -17.19 12.57
N LYS A 150 -3.43 -18.09 11.59
CA LYS A 150 -4.25 -17.92 10.38
C LYS A 150 -5.68 -17.43 10.64
N GLU A 151 -6.40 -18.04 11.57
CA GLU A 151 -7.78 -17.67 11.88
C GLU A 151 -7.92 -16.23 12.40
N LYS A 152 -7.00 -15.77 13.25
CA LYS A 152 -7.02 -14.41 13.81
C LYS A 152 -6.80 -13.36 12.73
N VAL A 153 -5.75 -13.53 11.92
CA VAL A 153 -5.38 -12.59 10.86
C VAL A 153 -6.48 -12.52 9.80
N ILE A 154 -7.03 -13.67 9.37
CA ILE A 154 -8.14 -13.68 8.41
C ILE A 154 -9.37 -12.97 8.97
N ARG A 155 -9.77 -13.23 10.22
CA ARG A 155 -10.90 -12.51 10.84
C ARG A 155 -10.63 -11.01 10.98
N PHE A 156 -9.40 -10.61 11.31
CA PHE A 156 -9.02 -9.20 11.43
C PHE A 156 -9.18 -8.47 10.10
N VAL A 157 -8.55 -8.98 9.03
CA VAL A 157 -8.61 -8.33 7.70
C VAL A 157 -10.04 -8.39 7.14
N LYS A 158 -10.81 -9.47 7.34
CA LYS A 158 -12.24 -9.49 6.99
C LYS A 158 -13.04 -8.43 7.75
N GLY A 159 -12.84 -8.30 9.06
CA GLY A 159 -13.47 -7.25 9.87
C GLY A 159 -13.11 -5.84 9.41
N LEU A 160 -11.86 -5.61 9.02
CA LEU A 160 -11.38 -4.34 8.46
C LEU A 160 -12.04 -4.03 7.11
N LEU A 161 -12.13 -5.03 6.22
CA LEU A 161 -12.79 -4.90 4.92
C LEU A 161 -14.29 -4.62 5.10
N ASP A 162 -14.98 -5.36 5.96
CA ASP A 162 -16.44 -5.32 6.09
C ASP A 162 -16.95 -4.16 6.97
N GLY A 163 -16.12 -3.59 7.86
CA GLY A 163 -16.51 -2.61 8.87
C GLY A 163 -16.53 -1.13 8.47
N LEU A 164 -16.37 -0.79 7.18
CA LEU A 164 -16.24 0.60 6.70
C LEU A 164 -17.20 0.89 5.52
N PRO A 165 -17.76 2.11 5.40
CA PRO A 165 -17.21 3.40 5.90
C PRO A 165 -17.83 3.93 7.20
N LEU A 166 -17.01 4.54 8.06
CA LEU A 166 -17.45 5.17 9.31
C LEU A 166 -16.93 6.62 9.46
N SER A 167 -17.73 7.43 10.16
CA SER A 167 -17.48 8.86 10.45
C SER A 167 -16.58 8.99 11.68
N ARG A 168 -15.50 9.77 11.57
CA ARG A 168 -14.47 9.96 12.62
C ARG A 168 -14.92 10.82 13.81
N GLN A 169 -16.22 11.07 13.99
CA GLN A 169 -16.69 11.78 15.20
C GLN A 169 -16.52 10.93 16.47
N ASP A 170 -16.24 9.62 16.34
CA ASP A 170 -15.99 8.70 17.46
C ASP A 170 -14.72 7.81 17.32
N TYR A 171 -13.79 8.06 16.38
CA TYR A 171 -12.94 6.96 15.85
C TYR A 171 -11.46 7.28 15.47
N PRO A 172 -10.39 6.68 16.08
CA PRO A 172 -9.89 5.33 15.70
C PRO A 172 -9.74 4.10 16.68
N PRO A 173 -10.09 4.08 17.99
CA PRO A 173 -9.82 2.88 18.85
C PRO A 173 -10.88 1.76 18.95
N SER A 174 -12.18 2.06 19.05
CA SER A 174 -13.25 1.08 19.37
C SER A 174 -13.85 0.15 18.27
N ILE A 175 -13.72 0.39 16.96
CA ILE A 175 -13.87 -0.60 15.86
C ILE A 175 -12.69 -1.57 15.89
N ILE A 176 -11.47 -1.14 16.23
CA ILE A 176 -10.38 -2.08 16.46
C ILE A 176 -10.73 -2.91 17.68
N GLU A 177 -11.24 -2.32 18.76
CA GLU A 177 -11.81 -3.09 19.88
C GLU A 177 -13.01 -3.97 19.43
N GLU A 178 -13.81 -3.55 18.45
CA GLU A 178 -14.97 -4.30 17.93
C GLU A 178 -14.55 -5.50 17.04
N ILE A 179 -13.60 -5.29 16.13
CA ILE A 179 -12.90 -6.33 15.37
C ILE A 179 -12.20 -7.25 16.38
N GLY A 180 -11.54 -6.71 17.39
CA GLY A 180 -10.89 -7.44 18.48
C GLY A 180 -11.84 -8.36 19.24
N ALA A 181 -12.98 -7.81 19.66
CA ALA A 181 -14.06 -8.54 20.32
C ALA A 181 -14.64 -9.65 19.43
N LYS A 182 -14.78 -9.41 18.12
CA LYS A 182 -15.23 -10.40 17.13
C LYS A 182 -14.16 -11.46 16.80
N VAL A 183 -12.88 -11.11 16.84
CA VAL A 183 -11.76 -12.03 16.53
C VAL A 183 -11.42 -12.91 17.74
N GLY A 184 -11.57 -12.39 18.97
CA GLY A 184 -11.16 -13.07 20.21
C GLY A 184 -9.66 -12.92 20.52
N THR A 185 -9.02 -11.88 19.99
CA THR A 185 -7.58 -11.61 20.17
C THR A 185 -7.31 -10.73 21.40
N ARG A 186 -6.16 -10.89 22.06
CA ARG A 186 -5.77 -10.00 23.18
C ARG A 186 -5.52 -8.58 22.64
N PRO A 187 -5.90 -7.51 23.35
CA PRO A 187 -5.76 -6.13 22.85
C PRO A 187 -4.35 -5.74 22.37
N ALA A 188 -3.29 -6.22 23.04
CA ALA A 188 -1.91 -5.95 22.63
C ALA A 188 -1.55 -6.62 21.28
N GLU A 189 -1.84 -7.91 21.14
CA GLU A 189 -1.62 -8.68 19.90
C GLU A 189 -2.42 -8.09 18.73
N LEU A 190 -3.63 -7.62 19.02
CA LEU A 190 -4.49 -6.93 18.05
C LEU A 190 -3.92 -5.57 17.62
N LYS A 191 -3.33 -4.79 18.55
CA LYS A 191 -2.65 -3.53 18.23
C LYS A 191 -1.46 -3.78 17.30
N GLU A 192 -0.66 -4.81 17.57
CA GLU A 192 0.44 -5.22 16.67
C GLU A 192 -0.08 -5.58 15.27
N ILE A 193 -1.08 -6.45 15.16
CA ILE A 193 -1.67 -6.83 13.86
C ILE A 193 -2.18 -5.58 13.11
N CYS A 194 -2.78 -4.61 13.82
CA CYS A 194 -3.19 -3.33 13.24
C CYS A 194 -2.00 -2.50 12.74
N GLU A 195 -0.95 -2.30 13.54
CA GLU A 195 0.24 -1.54 13.14
C GLU A 195 0.94 -2.15 11.91
N LEU A 196 0.89 -3.47 11.78
CA LEU A 196 1.47 -4.23 10.67
C LEU A 196 0.63 -4.19 9.39
N ILE A 197 -0.70 -4.02 9.49
CA ILE A 197 -1.63 -4.09 8.35
C ILE A 197 -2.17 -2.73 7.93
N ALA A 198 -2.59 -1.90 8.89
CA ALA A 198 -3.41 -0.72 8.67
C ALA A 198 -2.77 0.60 9.14
N CYS A 199 -2.01 0.56 10.24
CA CYS A 199 -1.61 1.73 11.03
C CYS A 199 -2.78 2.56 11.59
N LEU A 200 -2.56 3.22 12.72
CA LEU A 200 -3.46 4.22 13.31
C LEU A 200 -2.67 5.39 13.96
N GLU A 201 -1.35 5.43 13.75
CA GLU A 201 -0.48 6.43 14.34
C GLU A 201 0.06 7.38 13.27
N LYS A 202 0.44 8.60 13.70
CA LYS A 202 0.35 9.87 12.95
C LYS A 202 1.20 10.03 11.67
N LYS A 203 1.79 8.97 11.10
CA LYS A 203 2.52 9.02 9.82
C LYS A 203 1.52 8.94 8.65
N ALA A 204 0.85 10.07 8.42
CA ALA A 204 -0.08 10.25 7.33
C ALA A 204 0.59 10.99 6.14
N GLU A 205 0.62 10.37 4.96
CA GLU A 205 1.01 11.02 3.70
C GLU A 205 -0.20 11.76 3.11
N HIS A 206 -0.04 13.04 2.74
CA HIS A 206 -1.07 13.77 1.99
C HIS A 206 -1.01 13.35 0.53
N VAL A 207 -2.07 12.72 0.03
CA VAL A 207 -2.15 12.25 -1.37
C VAL A 207 -3.06 13.09 -2.25
N GLY A 208 -3.75 14.07 -1.68
CA GLY A 208 -4.36 15.15 -2.45
C GLY A 208 -5.53 15.83 -1.75
N THR A 209 -6.13 16.81 -2.44
CA THR A 209 -7.16 17.71 -1.90
C THR A 209 -8.46 17.53 -2.71
N MET A 210 -9.58 17.29 -2.02
CA MET A 210 -10.92 17.26 -2.62
C MET A 210 -11.45 18.66 -2.92
N GLY A 211 -12.38 18.77 -3.85
CA GLY A 211 -12.90 20.06 -4.33
C GLY A 211 -12.09 20.57 -5.51
N SER A 212 -12.07 21.89 -5.71
CA SER A 212 -11.26 22.54 -6.75
C SER A 212 -10.11 23.32 -6.12
N GLY A 213 -9.06 23.63 -6.89
CA GLY A 213 -7.95 24.47 -6.39
C GLY A 213 -8.35 25.88 -5.91
N ARG A 214 -9.58 26.35 -6.20
CA ARG A 214 -10.15 27.60 -5.68
C ARG A 214 -11.09 27.41 -4.50
N HIS A 215 -11.65 26.20 -4.35
CA HIS A 215 -12.59 25.82 -3.29
C HIS A 215 -12.22 24.41 -2.80
N PRO A 216 -11.19 24.28 -1.96
CA PRO A 216 -10.87 23.01 -1.32
C PRO A 216 -12.02 22.63 -0.40
N MET A 217 -12.56 21.43 -0.60
CA MET A 217 -13.60 20.86 0.25
C MET A 217 -13.01 20.02 1.37
N GLY A 218 -11.74 19.61 1.23
CA GLY A 218 -11.10 18.70 2.16
C GLY A 218 -9.83 18.05 1.61
N ASP A 219 -9.25 17.12 2.37
CA ASP A 219 -7.96 16.47 2.07
C ASP A 219 -8.02 14.96 2.23
N VAL A 220 -7.14 14.26 1.51
CA VAL A 220 -7.04 12.80 1.46
C VAL A 220 -5.65 12.40 1.89
N TRP A 221 -5.59 11.42 2.80
CA TRP A 221 -4.37 10.98 3.46
C TRP A 221 -4.29 9.45 3.51
N ILE A 222 -3.09 8.90 3.37
CA ILE A 222 -2.79 7.47 3.62
C ILE A 222 -2.07 7.39 4.97
N GLU A 223 -2.51 6.50 5.87
CA GLU A 223 -1.77 6.17 7.09
C GLU A 223 -0.91 4.93 6.82
N HIS A 224 0.42 5.06 6.83
CA HIS A 224 1.31 3.96 6.42
C HIS A 224 1.50 2.91 7.51
N SER A 225 1.11 1.68 7.18
CA SER A 225 1.39 0.44 7.89
C SER A 225 2.86 0.04 7.77
N LYS A 226 3.38 -0.68 8.77
CA LYS A 226 4.79 -1.14 8.77
C LYS A 226 5.16 -2.00 7.55
N TYR A 227 4.21 -2.69 6.94
CA TYR A 227 4.43 -3.46 5.71
C TYR A 227 3.90 -2.79 4.44
N HIS A 228 3.45 -1.53 4.48
CA HIS A 228 2.96 -0.82 3.30
C HIS A 228 1.86 -1.58 2.54
N LEU A 229 0.94 -2.21 3.29
CA LEU A 229 -0.34 -2.68 2.73
C LEU A 229 -1.36 -1.53 2.63
N ASP A 230 -1.27 -0.60 3.58
CA ASP A 230 -1.94 0.71 3.59
C ASP A 230 -3.41 0.67 3.11
N PRO A 231 -4.23 -0.24 3.68
CA PRO A 231 -5.61 -0.45 3.29
C PRO A 231 -6.52 0.72 3.69
N LEU A 232 -6.11 1.54 4.65
CA LEU A 232 -6.91 2.65 5.16
C LEU A 232 -6.60 3.94 4.43
N LEU A 233 -7.67 4.59 3.97
CA LEU A 233 -7.64 5.94 3.44
C LEU A 233 -8.42 6.88 4.35
N LEU A 234 -7.76 7.93 4.83
CA LEU A 234 -8.35 8.96 5.67
C LEU A 234 -8.75 10.17 4.81
N THR A 235 -10.04 10.47 4.82
CA THR A 235 -10.63 11.57 4.05
C THR A 235 -11.16 12.62 5.02
N GLN A 236 -10.71 13.87 4.94
CA GLN A 236 -11.18 15.01 5.74
C GLN A 236 -12.06 15.91 4.89
N VAL A 237 -13.33 16.16 5.23
CA VAL A 237 -14.22 17.11 4.53
C VAL A 237 -14.85 18.06 5.55
N SER A 238 -14.66 19.38 5.37
CA SER A 238 -15.25 20.41 6.25
C SER A 238 -15.05 20.16 7.76
N GLY A 239 -13.86 19.66 8.15
CA GLY A 239 -13.52 19.32 9.54
C GLY A 239 -14.09 18.00 10.06
N LYS A 240 -15.01 17.36 9.33
CA LYS A 240 -15.34 15.94 9.52
C LYS A 240 -14.25 15.10 8.86
N TYR A 241 -14.09 13.87 9.32
CA TYR A 241 -13.25 12.91 8.64
C TYR A 241 -13.99 11.57 8.50
N THR A 242 -13.57 10.75 7.55
CA THR A 242 -14.13 9.43 7.24
C THR A 242 -13.01 8.50 6.81
N TYR A 243 -13.06 7.24 7.23
CA TYR A 243 -12.15 6.20 6.74
C TYR A 243 -12.80 5.37 5.62
N GLY A 244 -12.05 5.15 4.53
CA GLY A 244 -12.37 4.21 3.46
C GLY A 244 -11.34 3.07 3.39
N VAL A 245 -11.67 2.01 2.66
CA VAL A 245 -10.75 0.91 2.36
C VAL A 245 -10.36 0.93 0.89
N ARG A 246 -9.05 0.97 0.62
CA ARG A 246 -8.45 0.80 -0.71
C ARG A 246 -7.92 -0.62 -0.92
N HIS A 247 -7.70 -0.99 -2.17
CA HIS A 247 -7.28 -2.34 -2.58
C HIS A 247 -8.23 -3.46 -2.10
N ARG A 248 -9.52 -3.14 -1.97
CA ARG A 248 -10.51 -3.98 -1.26
C ARG A 248 -10.66 -5.36 -1.92
N GLU A 249 -10.74 -5.40 -3.25
CA GLU A 249 -10.82 -6.67 -4.00
C GLU A 249 -9.53 -7.48 -3.90
N SER A 250 -8.35 -6.86 -3.95
CA SER A 250 -7.08 -7.57 -3.85
C SER A 250 -6.77 -8.07 -2.44
N LEU A 251 -7.15 -7.34 -1.39
CA LEU A 251 -7.09 -7.84 -0.02
C LEU A 251 -8.04 -9.02 0.19
N ARG A 252 -9.28 -8.94 -0.34
CA ARG A 252 -10.23 -10.07 -0.32
C ARG A 252 -9.66 -11.29 -1.06
N LYS A 253 -9.10 -11.11 -2.25
CA LYS A 253 -8.49 -12.19 -3.03
C LYS A 253 -7.22 -12.75 -2.38
N ALA A 254 -6.40 -11.91 -1.74
CA ALA A 254 -5.26 -12.38 -0.95
C ALA A 254 -5.69 -13.26 0.23
N LEU A 255 -6.79 -12.91 0.91
CA LEU A 255 -7.37 -13.76 1.96
C LEU A 255 -7.92 -15.08 1.43
N GLU A 256 -8.48 -15.11 0.22
CA GLU A 256 -8.97 -16.34 -0.42
C GLU A 256 -7.82 -17.27 -0.86
N GLU A 257 -6.68 -16.72 -1.29
CA GLU A 257 -5.52 -17.50 -1.76
C GLU A 257 -4.50 -17.86 -0.66
N VAL A 258 -4.59 -17.28 0.54
CA VAL A 258 -3.80 -17.67 1.73
C VAL A 258 -4.56 -18.72 2.59
N VAL A 259 -5.81 -19.05 2.22
CA VAL A 259 -6.64 -20.12 2.81
C VAL A 259 -6.28 -21.49 2.24
#